data_AF-A0A431HU61-F1
#
_entry.id   AF-A0A431HU61-F1
#
_cell.length_a   1.000
_cell.length_b   1.000
_cell.length_c   1.000
_cell.angle_alpha   90.00
_cell.angle_beta   90.00
_cell.angle_gamma   90.00
#
_symmetry.space_group_name_H-M   'P 1'
#
loop_
_entity.id
_entity.type
_entity.pdbx_description
1 polymer ?
#
loop_
_entity_poly.entity_id
_entity_poly.type
_entity_poly.pdbx_seq_one_letter_code
_entity_poly.pdbx_strand_id
1 'polypeptide(L)' 'MLTLIIGNKNYSSWSLRPWLLLRHAGIDFEEILIPLYQG' A
#
# COMPACT_ATOMS: atom_id res chain seq x y z
N MET A 1 6.53 -11.68 -9.01
CA MET A 1 5.30 -10.88 -8.83
C MET A 1 5.55 -9.94 -7.67
N LEU A 2 5.31 -8.64 -7.84
CA LEU A 2 5.53 -7.66 -6.77
C LEU A 2 4.36 -7.69 -5.79
N THR A 3 4.64 -7.70 -4.49
CA THR A 3 3.62 -7.64 -3.44
C THR A 3 3.88 -6.42 -2.58
N LEU A 4 2.91 -5.51 -2.54
CA LEU A 4 2.92 -4.33 -1.70
C LEU A 4 2.17 -4.65 -0.40
N ILE A 5 2.93 -4.80 0.68
CA ILE A 5 2.37 -4.95 2.03
C ILE A 5 2.26 -3.57 2.66
N ILE A 6 1.05 -3.11 2.92
CA ILE A 6 0.79 -1.77 3.45
C ILE A 6 -0.28 -1.79 4.55
N GLY A 7 -0.27 -0.75 5.38
CA GLY A 7 -1.39 -0.44 6.25
C GLY A 7 -2.52 0.27 5.50
N ASN A 8 -3.43 0.90 6.25
CA ASN A 8 -4.48 1.70 5.65
C ASN A 8 -3.88 2.93 4.92
N LYS A 9 -3.87 2.90 3.58
CA LYS A 9 -3.39 4.00 2.73
C LYS A 9 -4.17 5.32 2.88
N ASN A 10 -5.40 5.29 3.38
CA ASN A 10 -6.17 6.50 3.67
C ASN A 10 -5.78 7.14 5.02
N TYR A 11 -5.09 6.40 5.89
CA TYR A 11 -4.74 6.82 7.25
C TYR A 11 -3.23 6.94 7.49
N SER A 12 -2.41 6.28 6.68
CA SER A 12 -0.95 6.28 6.79
C SER A 12 -0.32 6.83 5.51
N SER A 13 0.30 8.01 5.61
CA SER A 13 1.07 8.59 4.50
C SER A 13 2.21 7.68 4.04
N TRP A 14 2.74 6.85 4.93
CA TRP A 14 3.76 5.84 4.62
C TRP A 14 3.22 4.66 3.82
N SER A 15 1.94 4.33 3.97
CA SER A 15 1.25 3.33 3.14
C SER A 15 0.82 3.91 1.79
N LEU A 16 0.43 5.20 1.77
CA LEU A 16 -0.05 5.89 0.57
C LEU A 16 1.04 6.12 -0.49
N ARG A 17 2.21 6.58 -0.08
CA ARG A 17 3.32 6.92 -0.98
C ARG A 17 3.77 5.77 -1.89
N PRO A 18 4.11 4.57 -1.37
CA PRO A 18 4.53 3.47 -2.23
C PRO A 18 3.39 2.98 -3.13
N TRP A 19 2.14 2.99 -2.65
CA TRP A 19 0.97 2.65 -3.46
C TRP A 19 0.81 3.60 -4.65
N LEU A 20 0.87 4.91 -4.43
CA LEU A 20 0.76 5.92 -5.49
C LEU A 20 1.89 5.81 -6.51
N LEU A 21 3.12 5.58 -6.05
CA LEU A 21 4.26 5.43 -6.94
C LEU A 21 4.10 4.25 -7.89
N LEU A 22 3.71 3.08 -7.37
CA LEU A 22 3.51 1.88 -8.20
C LEU A 22 2.36 2.05 -9.19
N ARG A 23 1.25 2.67 -8.75
CA ARG A 23 0.11 2.98 -9.63
C ARG A 23 0.48 3.99 -10.72
N HIS A 24 1.22 5.04 -10.37
CA HIS A 24 1.65 6.07 -11.32
C HIS A 24 2.66 5.53 -12.33
N ALA A 25 3.56 4.64 -11.88
CA ALA A 25 4.54 3.98 -12.74
C ALA A 25 3.94 2.86 -13.63
N GLY A 26 2.65 2.54 -13.47
CA GLY A 26 2.00 1.45 -14.22
C GLY A 26 2.57 0.07 -13.91
N ILE A 27 3.11 -0.13 -12.69
CA ILE A 27 3.68 -1.39 -12.26
C ILE A 27 2.56 -2.23 -11.64
N ASP A 28 2.38 -3.45 -12.12
CA ASP A 28 1.45 -4.40 -11.52
C ASP A 28 1.99 -4.93 -10.19
N PHE A 29 1.13 -4.92 -9.17
CA PHE A 29 1.43 -5.45 -7.84
C PHE A 29 0.20 -6.00 -7.15
N GLU A 30 0.41 -7.00 -6.31
CA GLU A 30 -0.58 -7.50 -5.36
C GLU A 30 -0.58 -6.63 -4.10
N GLU A 31 -1.75 -6.20 -3.63
CA GLU A 31 -1.88 -5.41 -2.40
C GLU A 31 -2.27 -6.30 -1.22
N ILE A 32 -1.45 -6.32 -0.16
CA ILE A 32 -1.78 -6.95 1.12
C ILE A 32 -1.95 -5.84 2.16
N LEU A 33 -3.18 -5.71 2.67
CA LEU A 33 -3.53 -4.73 3.70
C LEU A 33 -3.40 -5.34 5.10
N ILE A 34 -2.57 -4.72 5.96
CA ILE A 34 -2.46 -5.07 7.39
C ILE A 34 -3.16 -3.98 8.23
N PRO A 35 -4.22 -4.31 8.98
CA PRO A 35 -4.87 -3.36 9.89
C PRO A 35 -3.87 -2.87 10.94
N LEU A 36 -3.62 -1.55 10.98
CA LEU A 36 -2.67 -0.94 11.92
C LEU A 36 -3.26 -0.75 13.33
N TYR A 37 -4.59 -0.76 13.45
CA TYR A 37 -5.29 -0.63 14.71
C TYR A 37 -6.11 -1.90 14.94
N GLN A 38 -5.66 -2.71 15.89
CA GLN A 38 -6.40 -3.84 16.44
C GLN A 38 -6.66 -3.48 17.91
N GLY A 39 -7.80 -2.83 18.17
CA GLY A 39 -8.20 -2.36 19.49
C GLY A 39 -9.68 -2.08 19.52
#